data_AF-A0A848IPH7-F1
#
_entry.id   AF-A0A848IPH7-F1
#
_cell.length_a   1.000
_cell.length_b   1.000
_cell.length_c   1.000
_cell.angle_alpha   90.00
_cell.angle_beta   90.00
_cell.angle_gamma   90.00
#
_symmetry.space_group_name_H-M   'P 1'
#
loop_
_entity.id
_entity.type
_entity.pdbx_description
1 polymer ?
#
loop_
_entity_poly.entity_id
_entity_poly.type
_entity_poly.pdbx_seq_one_letter_code
_entity_poly.pdbx_strand_id
1 'polypeptide(L)'
;MPAATELGHTFELQAGLSLEQQLQSWAHDAGWTLTWNLTDDWVVPGNKSYGTDFAQAAQQVIEQAANNGADIRADLYSGNRSLVVHQAGAVR
;
A
#
# COMPACT_ATOMS: atom_id res chain seq x y z
N MET A 1 28.04 -3.87 1.85
CA MET A 1 28.11 -2.97 0.68
C MET A 1 26.92 -2.02 0.78
N PRO A 2 27.10 -0.69 0.85
CA PRO A 2 25.96 0.23 0.97
C PRO A 2 25.45 0.60 -0.43
N ALA A 3 24.26 0.14 -0.79
CA ALA A 3 23.52 0.72 -1.90
C ALA A 3 22.77 1.95 -1.39
N ALA A 4 23.43 3.11 -1.44
CA ALA A 4 22.76 4.39 -1.41
C ALA A 4 22.34 4.71 -2.84
N THR A 5 21.06 4.48 -3.16
CA THR A 5 20.47 4.94 -4.42
C THR A 5 19.34 5.89 -4.06
N GLU A 6 19.65 7.17 -4.21
CA GLU A 6 18.76 8.25 -4.65
C GLU A 6 17.55 8.60 -3.77
N LEU A 7 17.68 9.75 -3.09
CA LEU A 7 16.64 10.49 -2.38
C LEU A 7 15.56 11.03 -3.34
N GLY A 8 14.78 10.12 -3.92
CA GLY A 8 13.42 10.38 -4.39
C GLY A 8 12.57 9.31 -3.74
N HIS A 9 11.72 9.67 -2.77
CA HIS A 9 10.98 8.72 -1.92
C HIS A 9 10.00 7.90 -2.77
N THR A 10 10.50 6.89 -3.45
CA THR A 10 9.73 6.08 -4.37
C THR A 10 9.08 4.98 -3.55
N PHE A 11 7.76 4.98 -3.50
CA PHE A 11 6.98 3.98 -2.83
C PHE A 11 7.04 2.67 -3.63
N GLU A 12 7.74 1.69 -3.08
CA GLU A 12 8.02 0.40 -3.72
C GLU A 12 7.62 -0.76 -2.82
N LEU A 13 6.79 -1.66 -3.35
CA LEU A 13 6.42 -2.88 -2.64
C LEU A 13 7.54 -3.90 -2.79
N GLN A 14 7.88 -4.54 -1.68
CA GLN A 14 8.70 -5.73 -1.59
C GLN A 14 7.83 -6.97 -1.42
N ALA A 15 8.08 -7.96 -2.28
CA ALA A 15 7.52 -9.28 -2.13
C ALA A 15 8.02 -9.96 -0.84
N GLY A 16 7.17 -10.77 -0.22
CA GLY A 16 7.53 -11.52 0.99
C GLY A 16 7.41 -10.73 2.30
N LEU A 17 7.02 -9.46 2.23
CA LEU A 17 6.68 -8.64 3.39
C LEU A 17 5.16 -8.41 3.47
N SER A 18 4.63 -8.25 4.69
CA SER A 18 3.23 -7.91 4.90
C SER A 18 2.91 -6.56 4.25
N LEU A 19 1.80 -6.50 3.51
CA LEU A 19 1.38 -5.27 2.85
C LEU A 19 1.07 -4.16 3.86
N GLU A 20 0.48 -4.52 5.01
CA GLU A 20 0.21 -3.59 6.11
C GLU A 20 1.48 -2.85 6.53
N GLN A 21 2.56 -3.56 6.85
CA GLN A 21 3.79 -2.95 7.36
C GLN A 21 4.44 -2.00 6.34
N GLN A 22 4.40 -2.37 5.06
CA GLN A 22 4.94 -1.55 3.99
C GLN A 22 4.11 -0.28 3.80
N LEU A 23 2.78 -0.41 3.67
CA LEU A 23 1.88 0.73 3.56
C LEU A 23 1.93 1.62 4.81
N GLN A 24 2.11 1.04 5.99
CA GLN A 24 2.22 1.78 7.25
C GLN A 24 3.49 2.62 7.25
N SER A 25 4.60 2.05 6.78
CA SER A 25 5.87 2.76 6.64
C SER A 25 5.76 3.92 5.65
N TRP A 26 5.11 3.68 4.50
CA TRP A 26 4.88 4.72 3.50
C TRP A 26 3.95 5.83 4.00
N ALA A 27 2.88 5.45 4.70
CA ALA A 27 1.95 6.40 5.28
C ALA A 27 2.67 7.26 6.33
N HIS A 28 3.48 6.65 7.19
CA HIS A 28 4.30 7.36 8.17
C HIS A 28 5.25 8.37 7.51
N ASP A 29 5.97 7.95 6.46
CA ASP A 29 6.90 8.81 5.71
C ASP A 29 6.19 9.98 5.03
N ALA A 30 5.03 9.72 4.42
CA ALA A 30 4.21 10.73 3.75
C ALA A 30 3.39 11.62 4.71
N GLY A 31 3.35 11.29 6.01
CA GLY A 31 2.49 11.95 7.00
C GLY A 31 0.99 11.63 6.84
N TRP A 32 0.68 10.45 6.30
CA TRP A 32 -0.66 9.90 6.18
C TRP A 32 -0.99 8.92 7.30
N THR A 33 -2.28 8.77 7.58
CA THR A 33 -2.77 7.78 8.55
C THR A 33 -3.23 6.53 7.81
N LEU A 34 -2.53 5.40 8.01
CA LEU A 34 -3.01 4.10 7.53
C LEU A 34 -3.97 3.49 8.55
N THR A 35 -5.18 3.12 8.11
CA THR A 35 -6.10 2.27 8.86
C THR A 35 -6.24 0.95 8.13
N TRP A 36 -5.64 -0.09 8.67
CA TRP A 36 -5.77 -1.45 8.15
C TRP A 36 -6.96 -2.12 8.83
N ASN A 37 -8.02 -2.37 8.07
CA ASN A 37 -9.26 -3.00 8.53
C ASN A 37 -9.44 -4.37 7.87
N LEU A 38 -8.35 -5.12 7.84
CA LEU A 38 -8.27 -6.50 7.39
C LEU A 38 -7.67 -7.30 8.54
N THR A 39 -8.23 -8.48 8.82
CA THR A 39 -7.65 -9.42 9.80
C THR A 39 -6.64 -10.37 9.12
N ASP A 40 -6.53 -10.30 7.79
CA ASP A 40 -5.66 -11.14 6.99
C ASP A 40 -4.30 -10.47 6.77
N ASP A 41 -3.24 -11.18 7.15
CA ASP A 41 -1.85 -10.82 6.86
C ASP A 41 -1.54 -11.09 5.39
N TRP A 42 -2.00 -10.20 4.51
CA TRP A 42 -1.74 -10.33 3.09
C TRP A 42 -0.27 -10.05 2.78
N VAL A 43 0.44 -11.09 2.35
CA VAL A 43 1.84 -11.00 1.92
C VAL A 43 1.89 -10.59 0.47
N VAL A 44 2.70 -9.58 0.16
CA VAL A 44 2.88 -9.11 -1.20
C VAL A 44 3.50 -10.22 -2.07
N PRO A 45 2.87 -10.61 -3.19
CA PRO A 45 3.38 -11.67 -4.05
C PRO A 45 4.50 -11.23 -4.99
N GLY A 46 4.63 -9.93 -5.29
CA GLY A 46 5.59 -9.40 -6.25
C GLY A 46 6.11 -8.01 -5.89
N ASN A 47 7.37 -7.74 -6.21
CA ASN A 47 7.96 -6.43 -6.01
C ASN A 47 7.55 -5.47 -7.13
N LYS A 48 7.20 -4.23 -6.79
CA LYS A 48 6.79 -3.22 -7.78
C LYS A 48 6.98 -1.81 -7.25
N SER A 49 7.55 -0.95 -8.08
CA SER A 49 7.73 0.48 -7.80
C SER A 49 6.54 1.27 -8.34
N TYR A 50 5.99 2.19 -7.54
CA TYR A 50 4.80 2.96 -7.90
C TYR A 50 5.04 4.47 -8.05
N GLY A 51 6.23 4.98 -7.70
CA GLY A 51 6.59 6.39 -7.83
C GLY A 51 6.61 7.14 -6.50
N THR A 52 6.69 8.47 -6.54
CA THR A 52 6.84 9.33 -5.34
C THR A 52 5.52 9.80 -4.72
N ASP A 53 4.39 9.41 -5.28
CA ASP A 53 3.06 9.80 -4.81
C ASP A 53 2.41 8.66 -4.03
N PHE A 54 2.30 8.80 -2.71
CA PHE A 54 1.71 7.78 -1.83
C PHE A 54 0.27 7.44 -2.23
N ALA A 55 -0.52 8.46 -2.56
CA ALA A 55 -1.92 8.30 -2.94
C ALA A 55 -2.07 7.43 -4.20
N GLN A 56 -1.30 7.74 -5.24
CA GLN A 56 -1.29 6.97 -6.49
C GLN A 56 -0.71 5.57 -6.25
N ALA A 57 0.36 5.47 -5.47
CA ALA A 57 1.00 4.20 -5.15
C ALA A 57 0.07 3.25 -4.40
N ALA A 58 -0.57 3.70 -3.32
CA ALA A 58 -1.51 2.90 -2.55
C ALA A 58 -2.71 2.45 -3.40
N GLN A 59 -3.24 3.33 -4.26
CA GLN A 59 -4.32 2.96 -5.17
C GLN A 59 -3.88 1.86 -6.14
N GLN A 60 -2.73 2.05 -6.79
CA GLN A 60 -2.17 1.08 -7.73
C GLN A 60 -1.84 -0.27 -7.08
N VAL A 61 -1.30 -0.25 -5.86
CA VAL A 61 -1.04 -1.46 -5.06
C VAL A 61 -2.31 -2.29 -4.89
N ILE A 62 -3.40 -1.63 -4.51
CA ILE A 62 -4.67 -2.28 -4.22
C ILE A 62 -5.33 -2.76 -5.52
N GLU A 63 -5.27 -1.96 -6.59
CA GLU A 63 -5.69 -2.39 -7.92
C GLU A 63 -4.93 -3.64 -8.38
N GLN A 64 -3.61 -3.70 -8.17
CA GLN A 64 -2.78 -4.86 -8.51
C GLN A 64 -3.11 -6.06 -7.63
N ALA A 65 -3.33 -5.85 -6.33
CA ALA A 65 -3.75 -6.91 -5.41
C ALA A 65 -5.11 -7.51 -5.86
N ALA A 66 -6.08 -6.67 -6.18
CA ALA A 66 -7.38 -7.08 -6.72
C ALA A 66 -7.24 -7.83 -8.05
N ASN A 67 -6.38 -7.37 -8.96
CA ASN A 67 -6.08 -8.09 -10.21
C ASN A 67 -5.41 -9.46 -9.97
N ASN A 68 -4.63 -9.60 -8.89
CA ASN A 68 -4.04 -10.86 -8.47
C ASN A 68 -5.03 -11.77 -7.71
N GLY A 69 -6.29 -11.34 -7.51
CA GLY A 69 -7.31 -12.11 -6.81
C GLY A 69 -7.39 -11.85 -5.30
N ALA A 70 -6.70 -10.82 -4.79
CA ALA A 70 -6.89 -10.38 -3.42
C ALA A 70 -8.20 -9.56 -3.31
N ASP A 71 -9.12 -10.00 -2.46
CA ASP A 71 -10.38 -9.30 -2.20
C ASP A 71 -10.16 -8.07 -1.29
N ILE A 72 -9.31 -7.11 -1.71
CA ILE A 72 -8.95 -5.91 -0.93
C ILE A 72 -9.22 -4.62 -1.69
N ARG A 73 -9.64 -3.59 -0.97
CA ARG A 73 -9.92 -2.25 -1.49
C ARG A 73 -9.39 -1.20 -0.52
N ALA A 74 -9.04 -0.03 -1.03
CA ALA A 74 -8.61 1.09 -0.20
C ALA A 74 -9.37 2.36 -0.55
N ASP A 75 -9.80 3.05 0.50
CA ASP A 75 -10.37 4.37 0.44
C ASP A 75 -9.33 5.41 0.84
N LEU A 76 -9.12 6.36 -0.06
CA LEU A 76 -8.13 7.40 0.08
C LEU A 76 -8.83 8.72 0.41
N TYR A 77 -8.68 9.18 1.64
CA TYR A 77 -9.26 10.41 2.15
C TYR A 77 -8.24 11.54 2.05
N SER A 78 -8.21 12.24 0.91
CA SER A 78 -7.30 13.38 0.70
C SER A 78 -7.51 14.53 1.70
N GLY A 79 -8.76 14.73 2.17
CA GLY A 79 -9.08 15.76 3.16
C GLY A 79 -8.40 15.58 4.53
N ASN A 80 -8.34 14.34 5.01
CA ASN A 80 -7.72 13.98 6.31
C ASN A 80 -6.41 13.21 6.14
N ARG A 81 -5.87 13.12 4.92
CA ARG A 81 -4.69 12.31 4.56
C ARG A 81 -4.73 10.93 5.19
N SER A 82 -5.86 10.26 5.08
CA SER A 82 -6.08 8.94 5.66
C SER A 82 -6.27 7.91 4.55
N LEU A 83 -5.61 6.78 4.67
CA LEU A 83 -5.76 5.63 3.80
C LEU A 83 -6.40 4.51 4.61
N VAL A 84 -7.62 4.13 4.26
CA VAL A 84 -8.31 3.01 4.91
C VAL A 84 -8.29 1.83 3.96
N VAL A 85 -7.66 0.73 4.36
CA VAL A 85 -7.67 -0.52 3.61
C VAL A 85 -8.68 -1.47 4.24
N HIS A 86 -9.57 -2.04 3.44
CA HIS A 86 -10.60 -2.97 3.88
C HIS A 86 -10.79 -4.09 2.85
N GLN A 87 -11.61 -5.09 3.18
CA GLN A 87 -11.92 -6.17 2.24
C GLN A 87 -12.85 -5.64 1.12
N ALA A 88 -12.48 -5.86 -0.14
CA ALA A 88 -13.31 -5.50 -1.30
C ALA A 88 -14.60 -6.33 -1.38
N GLY A 89 -14.61 -7.50 -0.74
CA GLY A 89 -15.64 -8.52 -0.82
C GLY A 89 -16.91 -8.26 -0.03
N ALA A 90 -17.47 -7.05 -0.08
CA ALA A 90 -18.82 -6.77 0.46
C ALA A 90 -19.81 -6.44 -0.67
N VAL A 91 -19.87 -7.27 -1.72
CA VAL A 91 -21.02 -7.30 -2.64
C VAL A 91 -21.36 -8.73 -3.08
N ARG A 92 -22.04 -9.48 -2.20
CA ARG A 92 -23.44 -9.94 -2.39
C ARG A 92 -23.89 -10.92 -1.32
#